data_AF-A0A2T7G0G8-F1
#
_entry.id   AF-A0A2T7G0G8-F1
#
_cell.length_a   1.000
_cell.length_b   1.000
_cell.length_c   1.000
_cell.angle_alpha   90.00
_cell.angle_beta   90.00
_cell.angle_gamma   90.00
#
_symmetry.space_group_name_H-M   'P 1'
#
loop_
_entity.id
_entity.type
_entity.pdbx_description
1 polymer ?
#
loop_
_entity_poly.entity_id
_entity_poly.type
_entity_poly.pdbx_seq_one_letter_code
_entity_poly.pdbx_strand_id
1 'polypeptide(L)'
;MRTLDLLAETRREVDVAYRDLPFDSGPVYVVAPEHGDLHTYSLTPCRNGTRICGGAGGVGHLTRTPDYFKVTGAYAGRTFYLSPGGDGILEWQGVERELAWN
;
A
#
# COMPACT_ATOMS: atom_id res chain seq x y z
N MET A 1 12.77 -17.73 -18.93
CA MET A 1 13.85 -17.66 -17.92
C MET A 1 13.65 -16.35 -17.17
N ARG A 2 13.34 -16.38 -15.88
CA ARG A 2 13.09 -15.17 -15.09
C ARG A 2 14.46 -14.65 -14.64
N THR A 3 14.87 -13.47 -15.09
CA THR A 3 16.07 -12.82 -14.58
C THR A 3 15.81 -12.47 -13.13
N LEU A 4 16.58 -13.04 -12.21
CA LEU A 4 16.55 -12.70 -10.79
C LEU A 4 17.28 -11.38 -10.62
N ASP A 5 16.56 -10.35 -10.18
CA ASP A 5 17.17 -9.11 -9.73
C ASP A 5 17.58 -9.28 -8.26
N LEU A 6 18.83 -9.70 -8.08
CA LEU A 6 19.40 -10.02 -6.77
C LEU A 6 19.35 -8.83 -5.80
N LEU A 7 19.42 -7.59 -6.29
CA LEU A 7 19.36 -6.39 -5.44
C LEU A 7 17.94 -6.19 -4.92
N ALA A 8 16.94 -6.32 -5.79
CA ALA A 8 15.54 -6.21 -5.43
C ALA A 8 15.12 -7.31 -4.44
N GLU A 9 15.60 -8.53 -4.63
CA GLU A 9 15.36 -9.64 -3.70
C GLU A 9 16.04 -9.41 -2.35
N THR A 10 17.29 -8.94 -2.33
CA THR A 10 18.00 -8.63 -1.09
C THR A 10 17.31 -7.51 -0.30
N ARG A 11 16.85 -6.44 -0.96
CA ARG A 11 16.09 -5.37 -0.30
C ARG A 11 14.80 -5.88 0.33
N ARG A 12 14.06 -6.72 -0.42
CA ARG A 12 12.82 -7.32 0.08
C ARG A 12 13.05 -8.15 1.34
N GLU A 13 14.12 -8.94 1.39
CA GLU A 13 14.49 -9.71 2.58
C GLU A 13 14.87 -8.81 3.76
N VAL A 14 15.60 -7.72 3.52
CA VAL A 14 15.92 -6.72 4.56
C VAL A 14 14.66 -6.06 5.09
N ASP A 15 13.72 -5.68 4.22
CA ASP A 15 12.45 -5.07 4.64
C ASP A 15 11.63 -6.05 5.48
N VAL A 16 11.55 -7.33 5.08
CA VAL A 16 10.88 -8.38 5.87
C VAL A 16 11.54 -8.58 7.23
N ALA A 17 12.86 -8.46 7.31
CA ALA A 17 13.60 -8.71 8.55
C ALA A 17 13.59 -7.52 9.52
N TYR A 18 13.44 -6.28 9.04
CA TYR A 18 13.74 -5.09 9.83
C TYR A 18 12.71 -3.95 9.76
N ARG A 19 11.70 -4.03 8.90
CA ARG A 19 10.68 -2.99 8.77
C ARG A 19 9.28 -3.55 8.96
N ASP A 20 8.38 -2.71 9.46
CA ASP A 20 6.97 -3.02 9.47
C ASP A 20 6.48 -3.14 8.02
N LEU A 21 5.84 -4.27 7.71
CA LEU A 21 5.22 -4.50 6.41
C LEU A 21 3.74 -4.13 6.46
N PRO A 22 3.21 -3.56 5.37
CA PRO A 22 1.77 -3.34 5.24
C PRO A 22 1.00 -4.63 5.51
N PHE A 23 -0.02 -4.53 6.35
CA PHE A 23 -0.97 -5.59 6.71
C PHE A 23 -0.48 -6.70 7.65
N ASP A 24 0.79 -6.72 8.07
CA ASP A 24 1.28 -7.75 9.01
C ASP A 24 0.64 -7.65 10.40
N SER A 25 0.31 -6.43 10.83
CA SER A 25 -0.35 -6.11 12.11
C SER A 25 -1.87 -5.98 12.01
N GLY A 26 -2.45 -6.10 10.81
CA GLY A 26 -3.88 -5.98 10.57
C GLY A 26 -4.26 -4.88 9.57
N PRO A 27 -5.34 -4.10 9.81
CA PRO A 27 -5.71 -2.99 8.95
C PRO A 27 -4.60 -1.94 8.86
N VAL A 28 -4.40 -1.40 7.67
CA VAL A 28 -3.51 -0.25 7.43
C VAL A 28 -4.34 1.03 7.41
N TYR A 29 -3.92 2.05 8.15
CA TYR A 29 -4.51 3.39 8.05
C TYR A 29 -3.55 4.34 7.34
N VAL A 30 -4.07 5.06 6.36
CA VAL A 30 -3.30 5.97 5.51
C VAL A 30 -3.69 7.40 5.82
N VAL A 31 -2.71 8.29 5.88
CA VAL A 31 -2.91 9.74 5.88
C VAL A 31 -2.20 10.33 4.67
N ALA A 32 -2.92 11.12 3.86
CA ALA A 32 -2.36 11.77 2.68
C ALA A 32 -3.03 13.13 2.42
N PRO A 33 -2.32 14.10 1.82
CA PRO A 33 -2.92 15.36 1.40
C PRO A 33 -3.70 15.20 0.09
N GLU A 34 -5.00 15.51 0.09
CA GLU A 34 -5.82 15.71 -1.11
C GLU A 34 -6.53 17.06 -1.02
N HIS A 35 -6.61 17.81 -2.12
CA HIS A 35 -7.29 19.11 -2.19
C HIS A 35 -6.83 20.20 -1.18
N GLY A 36 -5.64 20.05 -0.59
CA GLY A 36 -5.14 20.97 0.44
C GLY A 36 -5.54 20.59 1.87
N ASP A 37 -6.30 19.51 2.03
CA ASP A 37 -6.69 18.93 3.32
C ASP A 37 -5.98 17.59 3.55
N LEU A 38 -5.86 17.20 4.83
CA LEU A 38 -5.43 15.84 5.18
C LEU A 38 -6.62 14.89 5.16
N HIS A 39 -6.50 13.83 4.36
CA HIS A 39 -7.47 12.76 4.27
C HIS A 39 -6.95 11.50 4.93
N THR A 40 -7.88 10.75 5.54
CA THR A 40 -7.59 9.47 6.18
C THR A 40 -8.32 8.35 5.44
N TYR A 41 -7.65 7.21 5.27
CA TYR A 41 -8.19 6.02 4.64
C TYR A 41 -7.90 4.81 5.52
N SER A 42 -8.79 3.81 5.47
CA SER A 42 -8.54 2.51 6.07
C SER A 42 -8.55 1.44 4.99
N LEU A 43 -7.55 0.56 5.04
CA LEU A 43 -7.34 -0.54 4.12
C LEU A 43 -7.26 -1.82 4.94
N THR A 44 -8.25 -2.70 4.80
CA THR A 44 -8.38 -3.89 5.64
C THR A 44 -8.36 -5.16 4.79
N PRO A 45 -7.52 -6.17 5.10
CA PRO A 45 -7.65 -7.49 4.49
C PRO A 45 -9.07 -8.03 4.68
N CYS A 46 -9.71 -8.39 3.59
CA CYS A 46 -11.10 -8.85 3.57
C CYS A 46 -11.28 -10.01 2.59
N ARG A 47 -12.50 -10.58 2.55
CA ARG A 47 -12.80 -11.77 1.73
C ARG A 47 -11.81 -12.90 2.02
N ASN A 48 -11.66 -13.25 3.30
CA ASN A 48 -10.72 -14.26 3.79
C ASN A 48 -9.26 -13.96 3.39
N GLY A 49 -8.86 -12.68 3.42
CA GLY A 49 -7.50 -12.24 3.12
C GLY A 49 -7.13 -12.17 1.64
N THR A 50 -8.08 -12.41 0.73
CA THR A 50 -7.81 -12.38 -0.72
C THR A 50 -7.97 -11.00 -1.36
N ARG A 51 -8.56 -10.03 -0.63
CA ARG A 51 -8.86 -8.67 -1.10
C ARG A 51 -8.53 -7.65 -0.04
N ILE A 52 -8.44 -6.38 -0.43
CA ILE A 52 -8.31 -5.25 0.51
C ILE A 52 -9.57 -4.40 0.42
N CYS A 53 -10.30 -4.25 1.51
CA CYS A 53 -11.49 -3.42 1.57
C CYS A 53 -11.13 -2.02 2.07
N GLY A 54 -11.64 -0.99 1.40
CA GLY A 54 -11.58 0.38 1.86
C GLY A 54 -12.67 0.67 2.91
N GLY A 55 -12.42 1.60 3.82
CA GLY A 55 -13.42 2.05 4.81
C GLY A 55 -14.72 2.58 4.20
N ALA A 56 -14.68 3.01 2.93
CA ALA A 56 -15.85 3.43 2.15
C ALA A 56 -16.61 2.27 1.46
N GLY A 57 -16.23 1.01 1.72
CA GLY A 57 -16.87 -0.19 1.19
C GLY A 57 -16.34 -0.69 -0.15
N GLY A 58 -15.37 -0.01 -0.77
CA GLY A 58 -14.73 -0.46 -2.01
C GLY A 58 -13.90 -1.73 -1.78
N VAL A 59 -13.85 -2.62 -2.79
CA VAL A 59 -13.13 -3.90 -2.70
C VAL A 59 -11.98 -3.91 -3.70
N GLY A 60 -10.79 -3.73 -3.19
CA GLY A 60 -9.55 -3.62 -3.94
C GLY A 60 -8.70 -4.88 -4.00
N HIS A 61 -7.62 -4.78 -4.75
CA HIS A 61 -6.59 -5.81 -4.91
C HIS A 61 -5.28 -5.34 -4.30
N LEU A 62 -4.51 -6.28 -3.77
CA LEU A 62 -3.13 -6.06 -3.37
C LEU A 62 -2.19 -6.73 -4.38
N THR A 63 -1.23 -5.97 -4.88
CA THR A 63 -0.10 -6.48 -5.66
C THR A 63 1.19 -6.11 -4.94
N ARG A 64 2.00 -7.12 -4.60
CA ARG A 64 3.33 -6.90 -4.01
C ARG A 64 4.37 -6.76 -5.11
N THR A 65 5.10 -5.65 -5.11
CA THR A 65 6.30 -5.43 -5.93
C THR A 65 7.55 -5.63 -5.04
N PRO A 66 8.76 -5.53 -5.59
CA PRO A 66 9.97 -5.57 -4.75
C PRO A 66 10.04 -4.41 -3.75
N ASP A 67 9.59 -3.22 -4.13
CA ASP A 67 9.79 -2.00 -3.35
C ASP A 67 8.54 -1.53 -2.57
N TYR A 68 7.33 -1.98 -2.94
CA TYR A 68 6.08 -1.52 -2.32
C TYR A 68 4.91 -2.51 -2.45
N PHE A 69 3.87 -2.24 -1.68
CA PHE A 69 2.57 -2.92 -1.73
C PHE A 69 1.56 -2.00 -2.41
N LYS A 70 1.11 -2.40 -3.61
CA LYS A 70 0.17 -1.64 -4.42
C LYS A 70 -1.26 -2.06 -4.13
N VAL A 71 -2.09 -1.14 -3.64
CA VAL A 71 -3.53 -1.34 -3.44
C VAL A 71 -4.32 -0.51 -4.46
N THR A 72 -5.19 -1.18 -5.23
CA THR A 72 -6.09 -0.54 -6.20
C THR A 72 -7.54 -0.91 -5.92
N GLY A 73 -8.49 -0.03 -6.24
CA GLY A 73 -9.93 -0.35 -6.20
C GLY A 73 -10.59 -0.36 -4.81
N ALA A 74 -9.82 -0.18 -3.73
CA ALA A 74 -10.36 0.02 -2.38
C ALA A 74 -11.07 1.38 -2.26
N TYR A 75 -10.62 2.38 -3.03
CA TYR A 75 -11.25 3.68 -3.20
C TYR A 75 -11.28 4.05 -4.69
N ALA A 76 -12.37 4.65 -5.15
CA ALA A 76 -12.55 4.95 -6.57
C ALA A 76 -11.45 5.89 -7.09
N GLY A 77 -10.79 5.49 -8.18
CA GLY A 77 -9.75 6.26 -8.87
C GLY A 77 -8.43 6.40 -8.12
N ARG A 78 -8.28 5.81 -6.92
CA ARG A 78 -7.10 5.93 -6.07
C ARG A 78 -6.27 4.66 -6.09
N THR A 79 -4.97 4.86 -6.10
CA THR A 79 -3.96 3.81 -5.94
C THR A 79 -3.07 4.16 -4.78
N PHE A 80 -2.89 3.23 -3.86
CA PHE A 80 -1.99 3.37 -2.72
C PHE A 80 -0.75 2.52 -2.96
N TYR A 81 0.41 3.12 -2.91
CA TYR A 81 1.71 2.46 -2.96
C TYR A 81 2.30 2.55 -1.55
N LEU A 82 2.26 1.46 -0.80
CA LEU A 82 2.68 1.40 0.59
C LEU A 82 4.11 0.81 0.65
N SER A 83 5.09 1.65 0.96
CA SER A 83 6.47 1.21 1.19
C SER A 83 6.57 0.52 2.56
N PRO A 84 7.40 -0.51 2.73
CA PRO A 84 7.77 -1.00 4.06
C PRO A 84 8.31 0.13 4.96
N GLY A 85 7.86 0.20 6.21
CA GLY A 85 8.32 1.21 7.18
C GLY A 85 7.43 2.45 7.38
N GLY A 86 6.22 2.47 6.81
CA GLY A 86 5.19 3.46 7.17
C GLY A 86 5.06 4.66 6.24
N ASP A 87 5.71 4.67 5.08
CA ASP A 87 5.62 5.72 4.06
C ASP A 87 5.05 5.21 2.74
N GLY A 88 4.85 6.10 1.78
CA GLY A 88 4.46 5.72 0.43
C GLY A 88 3.92 6.85 -0.42
N ILE A 89 3.18 6.47 -1.46
CA ILE A 89 2.54 7.38 -2.41
C ILE A 89 1.05 7.06 -2.57
N LEU A 90 0.20 8.09 -2.53
CA LEU A 90 -1.16 8.07 -3.04
C LEU A 90 -1.16 8.66 -4.44
N GLU A 91 -1.67 7.92 -5.41
CA GLU A 91 -1.91 8.40 -6.77
C GLU A 91 -3.41 8.55 -7.01
N TRP A 92 -3.83 9.74 -7.42
CA TRP A 92 -5.21 10.04 -7.81
C TRP A 92 -5.22 10.99 -9.00
N GLN A 93 -5.99 10.65 -10.04
CA GLN A 93 -6.05 11.44 -11.30
C GLN A 93 -4.66 11.71 -11.93
N GLY A 94 -3.74 10.76 -11.82
CA GLY A 94 -2.36 10.88 -12.34
C GLY A 94 -1.46 11.80 -11.52
N VAL A 95 -1.90 12.18 -10.33
CA VAL A 95 -1.19 13.08 -9.43
C VAL A 95 -0.72 12.30 -8.20
N GLU A 96 0.58 12.33 -7.95
CA GLU A 96 1.22 11.65 -6.83
C GLU A 96 1.31 12.57 -5.60
N ARG A 97 1.08 11.98 -4.43
CA ARG A 97 1.14 12.63 -3.12
C ARG A 97 1.83 11.70 -2.14
N GLU A 98 2.71 12.25 -1.33
CA GLU A 98 3.28 11.49 -0.21
C GLU A 98 2.19 11.10 0.77
N LEU A 99 2.28 9.88 1.29
CA LEU A 99 1.43 9.40 2.36
C LEU A 99 2.26 8.82 3.50
N ALA A 100 1.63 8.71 4.66
CA ALA A 100 2.12 7.90 5.78
C ALA A 100 1.10 6.81 6.10
N TRP A 101 1.56 5.66 6.59
CA TRP A 101 0.72 4.55 7.02
C TRP A 101 1.25 3.82 8.26
N ASN A 102 0.39 2.97 8.86
CA ASN A 102 0.67 2.18 10.07
C ASN A 102 -0.01 0.81 10.07
#